data_AF-A0AAW9I588-F1
#
_entry.id   AF-A0AAW9I588-F1
#
_cell.length_a   1.000
_cell.length_b   1.000
_cell.length_c   1.000
_cell.angle_alpha   90.00
_cell.angle_beta   90.00
_cell.angle_gamma   90.00
#
_symmetry.space_group_name_H-M   'P 1'
#
loop_
_entity.id
_entity.type
_entity.pdbx_description
1 polymer ?
#
loop_
_entity_poly.entity_id
_entity_poly.type
_entity_poly.pdbx_seq_one_letter_code
_entity_poly.pdbx_strand_id
1 'polypeptide(L)'
;IKDILIISTPNDIDLFKGVFGDGSHLGISIIYKIQQNPRGIAEAFIIAEEFIGSSKVALVLGDNIFYGAGLSGVLQKAVESKVATIFGYHVNNPQDFGVVEFDKNYNVLSVIEKPESPKSNYAIPGLY
;
A
#
# COMPACT_ATOMS: atom_id res chain seq x y z
N ILE A 1 -4.78 -12.75 -0.96
CA ILE A 1 -3.32 -12.66 -0.76
C ILE A 1 -2.99 -13.58 0.40
N LYS A 2 -2.03 -14.50 0.22
CA LYS A 2 -1.58 -15.44 1.26
C LYS A 2 -0.07 -15.47 1.41
N ASP A 3 0.67 -15.08 0.39
CA ASP A 3 2.11 -14.83 0.47
C ASP A 3 2.33 -13.35 0.73
N ILE A 4 3.04 -13.03 1.80
CA ILE A 4 3.26 -11.67 2.30
C ILE A 4 4.75 -11.47 2.55
N LEU A 5 5.28 -10.31 2.14
CA LEU A 5 6.61 -9.87 2.51
C LEU A 5 6.51 -8.70 3.48
N ILE A 6 7.09 -8.85 4.67
CA ILE A 6 7.27 -7.76 5.62
C ILE A 6 8.67 -7.16 5.42
N ILE A 7 8.69 -5.86 5.11
CA ILE A 7 9.91 -5.06 5.02
C ILE A 7 9.98 -4.16 6.25
N SER A 8 11.09 -4.22 6.98
CA SER A 8 11.30 -3.40 8.18
C SER A 8 12.77 -3.04 8.35
N THR A 9 13.07 -2.24 9.37
CA THR A 9 14.44 -1.86 9.73
C THR A 9 15.23 -3.07 10.27
N PRO A 10 16.58 -3.02 10.27
CA PRO A 10 17.39 -4.07 10.89
C PRO A 10 17.05 -4.31 12.37
N ASN A 11 16.64 -3.27 13.09
CA ASN A 11 16.36 -3.32 14.52
C ASN A 11 14.99 -3.93 14.84
N ASP A 12 14.00 -3.74 13.94
CA ASP A 12 12.61 -4.08 14.23
C ASP A 12 12.15 -5.38 13.55
N ILE A 13 12.87 -5.86 12.53
CA ILE A 13 12.44 -7.03 11.74
C ILE A 13 12.24 -8.28 12.61
N ASP A 14 13.08 -8.48 13.62
CA ASP A 14 12.97 -9.61 14.54
C ASP A 14 11.77 -9.48 15.49
N LEU A 15 11.30 -8.25 15.79
CA LEU A 15 10.06 -8.04 16.54
C LEU A 15 8.86 -8.49 15.72
N PHE A 16 8.80 -8.11 14.44
CA PHE A 16 7.74 -8.58 13.53
C PHE A 16 7.77 -10.10 13.36
N LYS A 17 8.96 -10.69 13.26
CA LYS A 17 9.11 -12.14 13.18
C LYS A 17 8.70 -12.84 14.48
N GLY A 18 8.96 -12.24 15.65
CA GLY A 18 8.52 -12.75 16.94
C GLY A 18 6.99 -12.77 17.09
N VAL A 19 6.29 -11.79 16.51
CA VAL A 19 4.82 -11.72 16.53
C VAL A 19 4.18 -12.66 15.51
N PHE A 20 4.68 -12.67 14.28
CA PHE A 20 4.00 -13.32 13.16
C PHE A 20 4.62 -14.67 12.73
N GLY A 21 5.81 -15.02 13.22
CA GLY A 21 6.49 -16.27 12.88
C GLY A 21 6.71 -16.42 11.38
N ASP A 22 6.25 -17.52 10.79
CA ASP A 22 6.19 -17.72 9.33
C ASP A 22 4.77 -17.50 8.77
N GLY A 23 3.81 -17.09 9.61
CA GLY A 23 2.41 -16.91 9.26
C GLY A 23 1.57 -18.20 9.24
N SER A 24 2.16 -19.38 9.44
CA SER A 24 1.46 -20.67 9.30
C SER A 24 0.26 -20.80 10.24
N HIS A 25 0.37 -20.27 11.46
CA HIS A 25 -0.70 -20.24 12.45
C HIS A 25 -1.91 -19.37 12.03
N LEU A 26 -1.74 -18.49 11.05
CA LEU A 26 -2.80 -17.67 10.43
C LEU A 26 -3.24 -18.22 9.07
N GLY A 27 -2.65 -19.33 8.59
CA GLY A 27 -2.94 -19.90 7.27
C GLY A 27 -2.36 -19.10 6.10
N ILE A 28 -1.29 -18.34 6.34
CA ILE A 28 -0.55 -17.54 5.35
C ILE A 28 0.95 -17.87 5.39
N SER A 29 1.72 -17.30 4.46
CA SER A 29 3.18 -17.40 4.37
C SER A 29 3.78 -16.01 4.46
N ILE A 30 4.72 -15.80 5.40
CA ILE A 30 5.37 -14.51 5.62
C ILE A 30 6.88 -14.65 5.42
N ILE A 31 7.42 -13.79 4.55
CA ILE A 31 8.86 -13.62 4.33
C ILE A 31 9.27 -12.24 4.86
N TYR A 32 10.52 -12.12 5.30
CA TYR A 32 11.06 -10.92 5.92
C TYR A 32 12.26 -10.41 5.13
N LYS A 33 12.30 -9.10 4.84
CA LYS A 33 13.46 -8.43 4.22
C LYS A 33 13.77 -7.14 4.98
N ILE A 34 15.04 -6.77 5.01
CA ILE A 34 15.50 -5.57 5.71
C ILE A 34 15.61 -4.40 4.74
N GLN A 35 15.05 -3.25 5.12
CA GLN A 35 15.35 -1.95 4.52
C GLN A 35 16.39 -1.24 5.38
N GLN A 36 17.59 -1.02 4.82
CA GLN A 36 18.72 -0.43 5.57
C GLN A 36 18.48 1.05 5.90
N ASN A 37 17.89 1.79 4.97
CA ASN A 37 17.60 3.22 5.13
C ASN A 37 16.26 3.54 4.45
N PRO A 38 15.47 4.50 4.97
CA PRO A 38 14.21 4.87 4.36
C PRO A 38 14.46 5.68 3.07
N ARG A 39 14.49 5.03 1.90
CA ARG A 39 14.67 5.70 0.60
C ARG A 39 13.36 5.92 -0.17
N GLY A 40 12.24 5.84 0.54
CA GLY A 40 10.89 6.05 0.00
C GLY A 40 10.15 4.76 -0.34
N ILE A 41 8.85 4.89 -0.56
CA ILE A 41 7.91 3.76 -0.71
C ILE A 41 8.26 2.87 -1.90
N ALA A 42 8.69 3.48 -3.02
CA ALA A 42 9.03 2.74 -4.24
C ALA A 42 10.21 1.76 -4.07
N GLU A 43 11.07 1.98 -3.06
CA GLU A 43 12.15 1.05 -2.75
C GLU A 43 11.63 -0.34 -2.36
N ALA A 44 10.42 -0.44 -1.81
CA ALA A 44 9.80 -1.71 -1.45
C ALA A 44 9.79 -2.69 -2.64
N PHE A 45 9.53 -2.20 -3.86
CA PHE A 45 9.52 -3.02 -5.07
C PHE A 45 10.91 -3.52 -5.49
N ILE A 46 11.97 -2.77 -5.16
CA ILE A 46 13.36 -3.19 -5.41
C ILE A 46 13.74 -4.29 -4.41
N ILE A 47 13.44 -4.08 -3.13
CA ILE A 47 13.73 -5.07 -2.07
C ILE A 47 12.94 -6.37 -2.30
N ALA A 48 11.71 -6.24 -2.81
CA ALA A 48 10.79 -7.33 -3.04
C ALA A 48 10.89 -7.97 -4.44
N GLU A 49 11.84 -7.55 -5.30
CA GLU A 49 11.90 -7.99 -6.71
C GLU A 49 11.80 -9.51 -6.86
N GLU A 50 12.67 -10.25 -6.17
CA GLU A 50 12.69 -11.72 -6.20
C GLU A 50 11.41 -12.34 -5.63
N PHE A 51 10.80 -11.71 -4.63
CA PHE A 51 9.58 -12.18 -3.99
C PHE A 51 8.36 -11.99 -4.92
N ILE A 52 8.30 -10.85 -5.61
CA ILE A 52 7.22 -10.53 -6.56
C ILE A 52 7.32 -11.41 -7.80
N GLY A 53 8.51 -11.56 -8.36
CA GLY A 53 8.74 -12.29 -9.60
C GLY A 53 7.88 -11.73 -10.75
N SER A 54 7.03 -12.56 -11.34
CA SER A 54 6.09 -12.18 -12.40
C SER A 54 4.63 -12.00 -11.90
N SER A 55 4.42 -12.04 -10.58
CA SER A 55 3.08 -11.95 -10.00
C SER A 55 2.60 -10.50 -9.91
N LYS A 56 1.28 -10.31 -9.86
CA LYS A 56 0.71 -9.04 -9.38
C LYS A 56 1.00 -8.90 -7.88
N VAL A 57 1.21 -7.68 -7.42
CA VAL A 57 1.50 -7.35 -6.03
C VAL A 57 0.57 -6.25 -5.54
N ALA A 58 0.26 -6.27 -4.25
CA ALA A 58 -0.36 -5.16 -3.53
C ALA A 58 0.62 -4.66 -2.46
N LEU A 59 0.67 -3.35 -2.24
CA LEU A 59 1.51 -2.71 -1.24
C LEU A 59 0.62 -1.99 -0.23
N VAL A 60 0.86 -2.23 1.05
CA VAL A 60 0.20 -1.51 2.14
C VAL A 60 1.25 -0.97 3.11
N LEU A 61 1.08 0.29 3.54
CA LEU A 61 1.91 0.88 4.58
C LEU A 61 1.49 0.34 5.95
N GLY A 62 2.46 -0.07 6.77
CA GLY A 62 2.20 -0.76 8.04
C GLY A 62 1.52 0.08 9.13
N ASP A 63 1.44 1.40 8.94
CA ASP A 63 0.82 2.36 9.85
C ASP A 63 -0.59 2.78 9.42
N ASN A 64 -1.10 2.24 8.30
CA ASN A 64 -2.41 2.60 7.76
C ASN A 64 -3.51 1.70 8.32
N ILE A 65 -4.60 2.33 8.78
CA ILE A 65 -5.78 1.64 9.31
C ILE A 65 -6.97 1.90 8.38
N PHE A 66 -7.57 0.82 7.87
CA PHE A 66 -8.74 0.88 7.00
C PHE A 66 -9.93 0.20 7.66
N TYR A 67 -11.08 0.88 7.68
CA TYR A 67 -12.32 0.35 8.20
C TYR A 67 -13.51 0.93 7.43
N GLY A 68 -14.51 0.10 7.15
CA GLY A 68 -15.73 0.54 6.49
C GLY A 68 -16.57 -0.62 5.96
N ALA A 69 -17.88 -0.41 5.90
CA ALA A 69 -18.79 -1.37 5.28
C ALA A 69 -18.45 -1.55 3.79
N GLY A 70 -18.33 -2.80 3.35
CA GLY A 70 -18.04 -3.12 1.94
C GLY A 70 -16.57 -3.07 1.53
N LEU A 71 -15.64 -2.77 2.45
CA LEU A 71 -14.20 -2.70 2.15
C LEU A 71 -13.68 -3.94 1.44
N SER A 72 -14.05 -5.14 1.92
CA SER A 72 -13.63 -6.40 1.30
C SER A 72 -14.03 -6.51 -0.17
N GLY A 73 -15.21 -6.01 -0.54
CA GLY A 73 -15.68 -6.01 -1.93
C GLY A 73 -14.89 -5.03 -2.81
N VAL A 74 -14.48 -3.88 -2.26
CA VAL A 74 -13.61 -2.93 -2.96
C VAL A 74 -12.23 -3.54 -3.20
N LEU A 75 -11.64 -4.19 -2.19
CA LEU A 75 -10.34 -4.85 -2.30
C LEU A 75 -10.35 -6.00 -3.32
N GLN A 76 -11.42 -6.80 -3.36
CA GLN A 76 -11.57 -7.87 -4.35
C GLN A 76 -11.58 -7.32 -5.79
N LYS A 77 -12.32 -6.24 -6.04
CA LYS A 77 -12.33 -5.59 -7.37
C LYS A 77 -10.96 -5.06 -7.78
N ALA A 78 -10.19 -4.51 -6.83
CA ALA A 78 -8.83 -4.04 -7.11
C ALA A 78 -7.90 -5.19 -7.54
N VAL A 79 -8.01 -6.37 -6.92
CA VAL A 79 -7.22 -7.57 -7.28
C VAL A 79 -7.55 -8.07 -8.70
N GLU A 80 -8.81 -7.95 -9.13
CA GLU A 80 -9.25 -8.34 -10.48
C GLU A 80 -8.73 -7.39 -11.57
N SER A 81 -8.38 -6.14 -11.20
CA SER A 81 -7.89 -5.13 -12.13
C SER A 81 -6.64 -5.58 -12.88
N LYS A 82 -6.54 -5.17 -14.15
CA LYS A 82 -5.36 -5.42 -15.00
C LYS A 82 -4.38 -4.24 -15.03
N VAL A 83 -4.69 -3.18 -14.30
CA VAL A 83 -3.90 -1.94 -14.21
C VAL A 83 -3.62 -1.60 -12.76
N ALA A 84 -2.69 -0.68 -12.52
CA ALA A 84 -2.45 -0.14 -11.18
C ALA A 84 -3.74 0.50 -10.64
N THR A 85 -4.05 0.20 -9.38
CA THR A 85 -5.25 0.69 -8.71
C THR A 85 -4.84 1.38 -7.43
N ILE A 86 -5.18 2.66 -7.29
CA ILE A 86 -4.99 3.42 -6.05
C ILE A 86 -6.35 3.68 -5.42
N PHE A 87 -6.33 4.00 -4.13
CA PHE A 87 -7.54 4.33 -3.38
C PHE A 87 -7.57 5.85 -3.14
N GLY A 88 -8.76 6.44 -3.18
CA GLY A 88 -8.97 7.83 -2.82
C GLY A 88 -9.81 7.90 -1.55
N TYR A 89 -9.37 8.67 -0.56
CA TYR A 89 -10.14 8.93 0.65
C TYR A 89 -10.39 10.43 0.81
N HIS A 90 -11.64 10.81 1.05
CA HIS A 90 -12.00 12.20 1.21
C HIS A 90 -11.49 12.72 2.56
N VAL A 91 -10.62 13.74 2.52
CA VAL A 91 -10.04 14.39 3.70
C VAL A 91 -10.37 15.87 3.72
N ASN A 92 -10.38 16.45 4.92
CA ASN A 92 -10.61 17.90 5.07
C ASN A 92 -9.36 18.73 4.73
N ASN A 93 -8.16 18.15 4.91
CA ASN A 93 -6.88 18.83 4.70
C ASN A 93 -6.05 18.11 3.60
N PRO A 94 -6.44 18.18 2.32
CA PRO A 94 -5.78 17.44 1.24
C PRO A 94 -4.33 17.87 0.99
N GLN A 95 -3.94 19.10 1.35
CA GLN A 95 -2.57 19.63 1.18
C GLN A 95 -1.47 18.86 1.94
N ASP A 96 -1.84 18.07 2.97
CA ASP A 96 -0.88 17.31 3.77
C ASP A 96 -0.48 15.97 3.11
N PHE A 97 -1.15 15.60 2.01
CA PHE A 97 -1.06 14.28 1.38
C PHE A 97 -0.84 14.36 -0.14
N GLY A 98 -0.59 13.20 -0.75
CA GLY A 98 -0.74 13.03 -2.20
C GLY A 98 -2.21 13.13 -2.61
N VAL A 99 -2.55 14.13 -3.41
CA VAL A 99 -3.92 14.40 -3.85
C VAL A 99 -4.12 13.91 -5.27
N VAL A 100 -5.22 13.19 -5.49
CA VAL A 100 -5.58 12.64 -6.80
C VAL A 100 -6.74 13.39 -7.42
N GLU A 101 -6.58 13.78 -8.68
CA GLU A 101 -7.64 14.34 -9.52
C GLU A 101 -8.23 13.24 -10.41
N PHE A 102 -9.55 13.19 -10.53
CA PHE A 102 -10.27 12.21 -11.35
C PHE A 102 -11.11 12.88 -12.43
N ASP A 103 -11.33 12.18 -13.54
CA ASP A 103 -12.39 12.51 -14.50
C ASP A 103 -13.77 12.04 -14.03
N LYS A 104 -14.80 12.25 -14.85
CA LYS A 104 -16.19 11.85 -14.55
C LYS A 104 -16.40 10.33 -14.46
N ASN A 105 -15.46 9.55 -14.97
CA ASN A 105 -15.47 8.09 -14.97
C ASN A 105 -14.50 7.49 -13.93
N TYR A 106 -13.96 8.31 -13.03
CA TYR A 106 -12.95 7.94 -12.03
C TYR A 106 -11.59 7.50 -12.60
N ASN A 107 -11.24 7.89 -13.83
CA ASN A 107 -9.87 7.75 -14.30
C ASN A 107 -8.99 8.84 -13.67
N VAL A 108 -7.78 8.47 -13.27
CA VAL A 108 -6.82 9.40 -12.69
C VAL A 108 -6.30 10.37 -13.76
N LEU A 109 -6.46 11.66 -13.53
CA LEU A 109 -5.95 12.74 -14.40
C LEU A 109 -4.60 13.26 -13.91
N SER A 110 -4.44 13.44 -12.60
CA SER A 110 -3.18 13.91 -12.01
C SER A 110 -3.06 13.44 -10.56
N VAL A 111 -1.80 13.31 -10.11
CA VAL A 111 -1.44 13.06 -8.71
C VAL A 111 -0.37 14.08 -8.34
N ILE A 112 -0.59 14.84 -7.28
CA ILE A 112 0.36 15.86 -6.79
C ILE A 112 0.62 15.61 -5.32
N GLU A 113 1.90 15.46 -4.95
CA GLU A 113 2.32 15.31 -3.57
C GLU A 113 2.28 16.67 -2.86
N LYS A 114 1.48 16.77 -1.79
CA LYS A 114 1.35 17.95 -0.93
C LYS A 114 1.12 19.27 -1.71
N PRO A 115 0.03 19.36 -2.49
CA PRO A 115 -0.23 20.52 -3.33
C PRO A 115 -0.56 21.77 -2.49
N GLU A 116 0.01 22.92 -2.85
CA GLU A 116 -0.39 24.22 -2.27
C GLU A 116 -1.83 24.60 -2.63
N SER A 117 -2.33 24.13 -3.78
CA SER A 117 -3.70 24.35 -4.26
C SER A 117 -4.29 23.03 -4.76
N PRO A 118 -4.90 22.23 -3.85
CA PRO A 118 -5.40 20.89 -4.15
C PRO A 118 -6.56 20.95 -5.15
N LYS A 119 -6.49 20.11 -6.19
CA LYS A 119 -7.55 20.00 -7.22
C LYS A 119 -8.73 19.13 -6.80
N SER A 120 -8.58 18.38 -5.71
CA SER A 120 -9.63 17.57 -5.13
C SER A 120 -9.39 17.43 -3.63
N ASN A 121 -10.38 16.91 -2.90
CA ASN A 121 -10.24 16.56 -1.49
C ASN A 121 -9.90 15.08 -1.28
N TYR A 122 -9.46 14.36 -2.32
CA TYR A 122 -9.14 12.94 -2.25
C TYR A 122 -7.64 12.74 -2.05
N ALA A 123 -7.28 12.30 -0.85
CA ALA A 123 -5.93 11.85 -0.55
C ALA A 123 -5.74 10.38 -0.97
N ILE A 124 -4.53 10.04 -1.37
CA ILE A 124 -4.10 8.67 -1.64
C ILE A 124 -3.56 8.08 -0.33
N PRO A 125 -4.26 7.13 0.32
CA PRO A 125 -3.73 6.45 1.48
C PRO A 125 -2.66 5.44 1.06
N GLY A 126 -1.98 4.86 2.04
CA GLY A 126 -0.93 3.86 1.86
C GLY A 126 -1.44 2.49 1.48
N LEU A 127 -2.24 2.38 0.41
CA LEU A 127 -2.70 1.12 -0.16
C LEU A 127 -2.69 1.21 -1.69
N TYR A 128 -2.00 0.28 -2.33
CA TYR A 128 -1.71 0.24 -3.76
C TYR A 128 -1.81 -1.18 -4.32
#